data_AF-A0A813KBE3-F1
#
_entry.id   AF-A0A813KBE3-F1
#
_cell.length_a   1.000
_cell.length_b   1.000
_cell.length_c   1.000
_cell.angle_alpha   90.00
_cell.angle_beta   90.00
_cell.angle_gamma   90.00
#
_symmetry.space_group_name_H-M   'P 1'
#
loop_
_entity.id
_entity.type
_entity.pdbx_description
1 polymer ?
#
loop_
_entity_poly.entity_id
_entity_poly.type
_entity_poly.pdbx_seq_one_letter_code
_entity_poly.pdbx_strand_id
1 'polypeptide(L)'
;MDGVEVVRDVEMNADLGEEVDIRALAREVSLLKAHIVKKEEAARSLHAAQSAVSTTFFEKCLSTAVAQITSRAAYELIVFGFFKGKFGDDTVIARLIYALFATIVFPGVAWLIRGNRTAGETWWKDYLKLLGQALPIMIAWAWKDFVSQVIGNLGNKFYAEISLAVGLTVFVAILQFLPCFSWATKSVNEGGDSDTILARYCIVAGQVALALGYAWNQVATWLVGRVQEKTQTPIQSFLAQLAYLFLITSLIAAATRFWQSKAAKVAEELADRSSADPTTSTSSHTVTEARAIADKFGDLTISSSAFVYGWGLLDTLDQLWFTLINGCTSSTSCTAPSNLIYSVGLSIIFSYLTAYQLGSDDKIISSLRDNAMALTVGWAWMNFFNVSISNATDGKGGWNLVLAYFVLLFAYWICTGWWYHTFLQRQRAEAKALDKDLL
;
A
#
# COMPACT_ATOMS: atom_id res chain seq x y z
N MET A 1 -39.69 -63.11 -57.93
CA MET A 1 -40.40 -62.05 -57.18
C MET A 1 -39.66 -61.84 -55.87
N ASP A 2 -38.41 -61.37 -55.92
CA ASP A 2 -37.57 -61.12 -54.73
C ASP A 2 -36.67 -59.92 -55.03
N GLY A 3 -37.23 -58.71 -55.00
CA GLY A 3 -36.47 -57.51 -55.37
C GLY A 3 -37.07 -56.18 -54.92
N VAL A 4 -38.06 -56.19 -54.02
CA VAL A 4 -38.78 -54.97 -53.61
C VAL A 4 -38.61 -54.64 -52.12
N GLU A 5 -38.10 -55.56 -51.29
CA GLU A 5 -37.92 -55.31 -49.84
C GLU A 5 -36.61 -54.61 -49.47
N VAL A 6 -35.58 -54.62 -50.33
CA VAL A 6 -34.26 -54.06 -50.00
C VAL A 6 -34.20 -52.52 -50.12
N VAL A 7 -35.15 -51.89 -50.83
CA VAL A 7 -35.12 -50.43 -51.05
C VAL A 7 -35.70 -49.63 -49.87
N ARG A 8 -36.62 -50.22 -49.08
CA ARG A 8 -37.24 -49.54 -47.92
C ARG A 8 -36.32 -49.42 -46.70
N ASP A 9 -35.43 -50.39 -46.49
CA ASP A 9 -34.49 -50.37 -45.36
C ASP A 9 -33.31 -49.41 -45.58
N VAL A 10 -33.07 -48.94 -46.81
CA VAL A 10 -32.01 -47.97 -47.12
C VAL A 10 -32.48 -46.53 -46.90
N GLU A 11 -33.74 -46.20 -47.19
CA GLU A 11 -34.29 -44.85 -46.93
C GLU A 11 -34.47 -44.58 -45.43
N MET A 12 -34.87 -45.56 -44.63
CA MET A 12 -35.03 -45.37 -43.17
C MET A 12 -33.69 -45.22 -42.43
N ASN A 13 -32.60 -45.79 -42.96
CA ASN A 13 -31.26 -45.64 -42.38
C ASN A 13 -30.58 -44.31 -42.73
N ALA A 14 -30.95 -43.67 -43.85
CA ALA A 14 -30.44 -42.36 -44.23
C ALA A 14 -30.98 -41.25 -43.31
N ASP A 15 -32.27 -41.31 -42.97
CA ASP A 15 -32.96 -40.32 -42.11
C ASP A 15 -32.46 -40.38 -40.65
N LEU A 16 -32.13 -41.59 -40.17
CA LEU A 16 -31.51 -41.81 -38.84
C LEU A 16 -30.06 -41.29 -38.77
N GLY A 17 -29.31 -41.31 -39.87
CA GLY A 17 -27.95 -40.76 -39.94
C GLY A 17 -27.93 -39.24 -39.82
N GLU A 18 -28.86 -38.55 -40.50
CA GLU A 18 -28.96 -37.10 -40.50
C GLU A 18 -29.40 -36.54 -39.13
N GLU A 19 -30.31 -37.25 -38.43
CA GLU A 19 -30.74 -36.86 -37.08
C GLU A 19 -29.63 -37.03 -36.02
N VAL A 20 -28.78 -38.05 -36.17
CA VAL A 20 -27.63 -38.29 -35.29
C VAL A 20 -26.57 -37.19 -35.46
N ASP A 21 -26.31 -36.76 -36.70
CA ASP A 21 -25.37 -35.67 -37.00
C ASP A 21 -25.86 -34.31 -36.48
N ILE A 22 -27.17 -34.01 -36.58
CA ILE A 22 -27.74 -32.77 -36.01
C ILE A 22 -27.60 -32.75 -34.48
N ARG A 23 -27.84 -33.87 -33.80
CA ARG A 23 -27.69 -33.96 -32.33
C ARG A 23 -26.22 -33.93 -31.88
N ALA A 24 -25.30 -34.42 -32.69
CA ALA A 24 -23.86 -34.29 -32.44
C ALA A 24 -23.42 -32.83 -32.58
N LEU A 25 -23.80 -32.17 -33.67
CA LEU A 25 -23.48 -30.76 -33.93
C LEU A 25 -24.09 -29.83 -32.86
N ALA A 26 -25.34 -30.06 -32.44
CA ALA A 26 -25.97 -29.30 -31.36
C ALA A 26 -25.20 -29.42 -30.04
N ARG A 27 -24.68 -30.62 -29.73
CA ARG A 27 -23.83 -30.85 -28.56
C ARG A 27 -22.49 -30.13 -28.68
N GLU A 28 -21.82 -30.19 -29.82
CA GLU A 28 -20.56 -29.46 -30.05
C GLU A 28 -20.75 -27.94 -29.94
N VAL A 29 -21.82 -27.39 -30.54
CA VAL A 29 -22.17 -25.97 -30.41
C VAL A 29 -22.44 -25.60 -28.97
N SER A 30 -23.13 -26.46 -28.20
CA SER A 30 -23.39 -26.21 -26.77
C SER A 30 -22.10 -26.21 -25.94
N LEU A 31 -21.16 -27.11 -26.23
CA LEU A 31 -19.85 -27.19 -25.58
C LEU A 31 -18.97 -25.99 -25.94
N LEU A 32 -18.96 -25.59 -27.21
CA LEU A 32 -18.25 -24.39 -27.67
C LEU A 32 -18.80 -23.13 -27.01
N LYS A 33 -20.13 -22.98 -26.93
CA LYS A 33 -20.77 -21.88 -26.21
C LYS A 33 -20.37 -21.87 -24.73
N ALA A 34 -20.39 -23.03 -24.05
CA ALA A 34 -19.97 -23.13 -22.67
C ALA A 34 -18.48 -22.77 -22.47
N HIS A 35 -17.61 -23.19 -23.40
CA HIS A 35 -16.19 -22.81 -23.38
C HIS A 35 -15.96 -21.32 -23.63
N ILE A 36 -16.72 -20.69 -24.53
CA ILE A 36 -16.66 -19.25 -24.78
C ILE A 36 -17.09 -18.49 -23.52
N VAL A 37 -18.25 -18.83 -22.94
CA VAL A 37 -18.76 -18.20 -21.70
C VAL A 37 -17.74 -18.34 -20.56
N LYS A 38 -17.15 -19.53 -20.37
CA LYS A 38 -16.12 -19.75 -19.33
C LYS A 38 -14.86 -18.91 -19.57
N LYS A 39 -14.42 -18.75 -20.82
CA LYS A 39 -13.27 -17.90 -21.17
C LYS A 39 -13.59 -16.41 -20.94
N GLU A 40 -14.79 -15.97 -21.28
CA GLU A 40 -15.25 -14.60 -21.03
C GLU A 40 -15.37 -14.30 -19.54
N GLU A 41 -15.91 -15.22 -18.74
CA GLU A 41 -15.93 -15.09 -17.27
C GLU A 41 -14.52 -15.02 -16.68
N ALA A 42 -13.60 -15.87 -17.15
CA ALA A 42 -12.20 -15.83 -16.72
C ALA A 42 -11.55 -14.49 -17.09
N ALA A 43 -11.73 -14.01 -18.32
CA ALA A 43 -11.22 -12.71 -18.77
C ALA A 43 -11.80 -11.55 -17.95
N ARG A 44 -13.10 -11.59 -17.62
CA ARG A 44 -13.75 -10.59 -16.75
C ARG A 44 -13.19 -10.60 -15.34
N SER A 45 -13.03 -11.78 -14.75
CA SER A 45 -12.46 -11.90 -13.41
C SER A 45 -11.03 -11.35 -13.36
N LEU A 46 -10.24 -11.60 -14.41
CA LEU A 46 -8.88 -11.09 -14.54
C LEU A 46 -8.87 -9.57 -14.72
N HIS A 47 -9.72 -9.03 -15.60
CA HIS A 47 -9.83 -7.59 -15.81
C HIS A 47 -10.29 -6.85 -14.55
N ALA A 48 -11.27 -7.39 -13.83
CA ALA A 48 -11.73 -6.85 -12.55
C ALA A 48 -10.62 -6.87 -11.50
N ALA A 49 -9.85 -7.95 -11.41
CA ALA A 49 -8.69 -8.02 -10.53
C ALA A 49 -7.62 -6.98 -10.91
N GLN A 50 -7.34 -6.81 -12.21
CA GLN A 50 -6.40 -5.82 -12.71
C GLN A 50 -6.81 -4.39 -12.38
N SER A 51 -8.09 -4.08 -12.60
CA SER A 51 -8.70 -2.79 -12.28
C SER A 51 -8.61 -2.50 -10.77
N ALA A 52 -8.94 -3.48 -9.93
CA ALA A 52 -8.88 -3.34 -8.47
C ALA A 52 -7.45 -3.10 -7.96
N VAL A 53 -6.48 -3.86 -8.50
CA VAL A 53 -5.07 -3.73 -8.15
C VAL A 53 -4.53 -2.36 -8.60
N SER A 54 -4.80 -1.96 -9.85
CA SER A 54 -4.37 -0.65 -10.39
C SER A 54 -4.97 0.51 -9.61
N THR A 55 -6.25 0.41 -9.25
CA THR A 55 -6.95 1.40 -8.42
C THR A 55 -6.32 1.50 -7.04
N THR A 56 -6.07 0.37 -6.38
CA THR A 56 -5.45 0.33 -5.05
C THR A 56 -4.05 0.91 -5.07
N PHE A 57 -3.24 0.57 -6.09
CA PHE A 57 -1.90 1.11 -6.27
C PHE A 57 -1.95 2.63 -6.46
N PHE A 58 -2.79 3.11 -7.38
CA PHE A 58 -2.93 4.53 -7.68
C PHE A 58 -3.42 5.33 -6.46
N GLU A 59 -4.41 4.81 -5.73
CA GLU A 59 -4.91 5.38 -4.48
C GLU A 59 -3.81 5.49 -3.42
N LYS A 60 -2.98 4.46 -3.24
CA LYS A 60 -1.86 4.48 -2.29
C LYS A 60 -0.79 5.49 -2.69
N CYS A 61 -0.44 5.56 -3.97
CA CYS A 61 0.54 6.53 -4.48
C CYS A 61 0.08 7.97 -4.23
N LEU A 62 -1.15 8.31 -4.64
CA LEU A 62 -1.70 9.65 -4.47
C LEU A 62 -1.89 10.01 -2.99
N SER A 63 -2.49 9.12 -2.20
CA SER A 63 -2.72 9.37 -0.77
C SER A 63 -1.41 9.56 -0.01
N THR A 64 -0.36 8.80 -0.35
CA THR A 64 0.97 8.96 0.25
C THR A 64 1.58 10.31 -0.07
N ALA A 65 1.56 10.71 -1.35
CA ALA A 65 2.15 11.99 -1.78
C ALA A 65 1.39 13.18 -1.19
N VAL A 66 0.06 13.12 -1.20
CA VAL A 66 -0.81 14.16 -0.64
C VAL A 66 -0.66 14.27 0.88
N ALA A 67 -0.62 13.12 1.58
CA ALA A 67 -0.40 13.07 3.01
C ALA A 67 0.93 13.72 3.39
N GLN A 68 1.98 13.48 2.61
CA GLN A 68 3.30 14.04 2.88
C GLN A 68 3.35 15.56 2.75
N ILE A 69 2.85 16.14 1.65
CA ILE A 69 2.84 17.60 1.47
C ILE A 69 1.96 18.27 2.53
N THR A 70 0.80 17.68 2.82
CA THR A 70 -0.11 18.18 3.86
C THR A 70 0.54 18.11 5.23
N SER A 71 1.21 16.99 5.54
CA SER A 71 1.92 16.79 6.80
C SER A 71 3.05 17.82 6.97
N ARG A 72 3.80 18.09 5.91
CA ARG A 72 4.87 19.09 5.95
C ARG A 72 4.31 20.51 6.13
N ALA A 73 3.28 20.88 5.38
CA ALA A 73 2.64 22.20 5.51
C ALA A 73 2.07 22.40 6.93
N ALA A 74 1.44 21.38 7.52
CA ALA A 74 0.94 21.42 8.89
C ALA A 74 2.07 21.59 9.92
N TYR A 75 3.19 20.86 9.74
CA TYR A 75 4.36 21.02 10.59
C TYR A 75 4.94 22.43 10.52
N GLU A 76 5.16 22.97 9.31
CA GLU A 76 5.70 24.34 9.15
C GLU A 76 4.77 25.39 9.76
N LEU A 77 3.45 25.21 9.69
CA LEU A 77 2.47 26.08 10.35
C LEU A 77 2.62 26.04 11.88
N ILE A 78 2.75 24.84 12.47
CA ILE A 78 2.96 24.67 13.91
C ILE A 78 4.27 25.33 14.34
N VAL A 79 5.35 25.09 13.60
CA VAL A 79 6.66 25.70 13.90
C VAL A 79 6.59 27.22 13.84
N PHE A 80 5.99 27.76 12.78
CA PHE A 80 5.84 29.21 12.64
C PHE A 80 4.97 29.80 13.76
N GLY A 81 3.84 29.17 14.07
CA GLY A 81 2.88 29.65 15.07
C GLY A 81 3.41 29.60 16.51
N PHE A 82 4.03 28.49 16.91
CA PHE A 82 4.48 28.28 18.30
C PHE A 82 5.91 28.75 18.56
N PHE A 83 6.82 28.57 17.60
CA PHE A 83 8.26 28.79 17.79
C PHE A 83 8.78 30.04 17.07
N LYS A 84 7.89 30.83 16.43
CA LYS A 84 8.25 32.03 15.64
C LYS A 84 9.38 31.77 14.63
N GLY A 85 9.48 30.54 14.13
CA GLY A 85 10.52 30.11 13.19
C GLY A 85 11.94 29.97 13.76
N LYS A 86 12.14 29.99 15.08
CA LYS A 86 13.45 29.73 15.69
C LYS A 86 13.63 28.23 15.94
N PHE A 87 14.53 27.62 15.17
CA PHE A 87 14.92 26.21 15.27
C PHE A 87 16.13 26.06 16.18
N GLY A 88 15.90 25.93 17.49
CA GLY A 88 16.93 25.48 18.43
C GLY A 88 16.80 23.98 18.71
N ASP A 89 17.17 23.58 19.92
CA ASP A 89 16.99 22.21 20.44
C ASP A 89 15.51 21.77 20.54
N ASP A 90 14.57 22.69 20.35
CA ASP A 90 13.12 22.48 20.45
C ASP A 90 12.49 21.70 19.28
N THR A 91 13.28 21.28 18.28
CA THR A 91 12.77 20.54 17.10
C THR A 91 12.06 19.23 17.47
N VAL A 92 12.57 18.49 18.45
CA VAL A 92 11.90 17.28 18.96
C VAL A 92 10.53 17.62 19.54
N ILE A 93 10.43 18.71 20.31
CA ILE A 93 9.19 19.15 20.94
C ILE A 93 8.18 19.56 19.88
N ALA A 94 8.60 20.34 18.88
CA ALA A 94 7.73 20.74 17.77
C ALA A 94 7.19 19.52 17.00
N ARG A 95 8.02 18.50 16.75
CA ARG A 95 7.61 17.26 16.10
C ARG A 95 6.65 16.44 16.96
N LEU A 96 6.86 16.39 18.27
CA LEU A 96 5.94 15.74 19.20
C LEU A 96 4.59 16.44 19.23
N ILE A 97 4.56 17.77 19.33
CA ILE A 97 3.32 18.57 19.28
C ILE A 97 2.55 18.27 17.98
N TYR A 98 3.25 18.22 16.85
CA TYR A 98 2.64 17.86 15.57
C TYR A 98 2.07 16.43 15.56
N ALA A 99 2.82 15.44 16.05
CA ALA A 99 2.35 14.06 16.14
C ALA A 99 1.11 13.91 17.03
N LEU A 100 1.07 14.61 18.17
CA LEU A 100 -0.08 14.66 19.07
C LEU A 100 -1.27 15.37 18.41
N PHE A 101 -1.05 16.51 17.75
CA PHE A 101 -2.08 17.22 17.00
C PHE A 101 -2.70 16.34 15.92
N ALA A 102 -1.88 15.67 15.09
CA ALA A 102 -2.33 14.75 14.07
C ALA A 102 -3.16 13.59 14.65
N THR A 103 -2.70 13.04 15.78
CA THR A 103 -3.39 11.97 16.52
C THR A 103 -4.76 12.40 17.04
N ILE A 104 -4.92 13.67 17.44
CA ILE A 104 -6.18 14.21 17.92
C ILE A 104 -7.10 14.59 16.75
N VAL A 105 -6.60 15.35 15.77
CA VAL A 105 -7.46 15.98 14.75
C VAL A 105 -7.85 15.01 13.64
N PHE A 106 -6.91 14.21 13.11
CA PHE A 106 -7.17 13.45 11.88
C PHE A 106 -8.19 12.32 12.04
N PRO A 107 -8.25 11.55 13.16
CA PRO A 107 -9.33 10.59 13.36
C PRO A 107 -10.72 11.24 13.39
N GLY A 108 -10.83 12.43 14.00
CA GLY A 108 -12.07 13.21 14.01
C GLY A 108 -12.47 13.70 12.61
N VAL A 109 -11.52 14.19 11.82
CA VAL A 109 -11.79 14.56 10.41
C VAL A 109 -12.20 13.33 9.59
N ALA A 110 -11.50 12.21 9.76
CA ALA A 110 -11.79 10.96 9.06
C ALA A 110 -13.20 10.43 9.39
N TRP A 111 -13.63 10.60 10.65
CA TRP A 111 -14.99 10.34 11.10
C TRP A 111 -16.01 11.25 10.40
N LEU A 112 -15.73 12.56 10.32
CA LEU A 112 -16.65 13.53 9.71
C LEU A 112 -16.89 13.30 8.21
N ILE A 113 -15.90 12.78 7.47
CA ILE A 113 -15.99 12.64 6.01
C ILE A 113 -16.50 11.27 5.53
N ARG A 114 -16.89 10.37 6.43
CA ARG A 114 -17.30 8.99 6.08
C ARG A 114 -18.71 8.86 5.46
N GLY A 115 -19.01 7.64 5.00
CA GLY A 115 -20.38 7.20 4.65
C GLY A 115 -20.90 7.80 3.34
N ASN A 116 -22.17 8.23 3.32
CA ASN A 116 -22.82 8.79 2.12
C ASN A 116 -22.11 10.01 1.52
N ARG A 117 -21.18 10.62 2.26
CA ARG A 117 -20.32 11.72 1.80
C ARG A 117 -19.24 11.28 0.81
N THR A 118 -18.89 9.99 0.77
CA THR A 118 -17.94 9.43 -0.21
C THR A 118 -18.59 8.54 -1.25
N ALA A 119 -19.86 8.17 -1.08
CA ALA A 119 -20.59 7.31 -2.02
C ALA A 119 -21.13 8.11 -3.23
N GLY A 120 -20.56 7.93 -4.42
CA GLY A 120 -21.06 8.49 -5.68
C GLY A 120 -19.98 8.74 -6.73
N GLU A 121 -20.37 9.35 -7.87
CA GLU A 121 -19.47 9.58 -9.02
C GLU A 121 -19.06 11.05 -9.22
N THR A 122 -19.28 11.93 -8.24
CA THR A 122 -18.93 13.36 -8.35
C THR A 122 -17.50 13.63 -7.90
N TRP A 123 -16.81 14.60 -8.52
CA TRP A 123 -15.46 15.03 -8.16
C TRP A 123 -15.26 15.25 -6.65
N TRP A 124 -16.20 15.94 -5.98
CA TRP A 124 -16.10 16.22 -4.55
C TRP A 124 -16.10 14.95 -3.67
N LYS A 125 -16.88 13.93 -4.04
CA LYS A 125 -16.95 12.66 -3.30
C LYS A 125 -15.67 11.84 -3.47
N ASP A 126 -15.14 11.81 -4.69
CA ASP A 126 -13.85 11.18 -4.98
C ASP A 126 -12.72 11.91 -4.24
N TYR A 127 -12.76 13.25 -4.19
CA TYR A 127 -11.83 14.07 -3.39
C TYR A 127 -11.89 13.72 -1.89
N LEU A 128 -13.09 13.64 -1.30
CA LEU A 128 -13.27 13.24 0.10
C LEU A 128 -12.80 11.80 0.37
N LYS A 129 -12.98 10.89 -0.60
CA LYS A 129 -12.46 9.52 -0.52
C LYS A 129 -10.93 9.52 -0.44
N LEU A 130 -10.26 10.26 -1.33
CA LEU A 130 -8.80 10.41 -1.32
C LEU A 130 -8.32 11.03 0.01
N LEU A 131 -9.01 12.06 0.52
CA LEU A 131 -8.70 12.65 1.82
C LEU A 131 -8.84 11.66 2.97
N GLY A 132 -9.90 10.84 2.96
CA GLY A 132 -10.10 9.75 3.91
C GLY A 132 -8.95 8.75 3.93
N GLN A 133 -8.37 8.46 2.77
CA GLN A 133 -7.22 7.57 2.63
C GLN A 133 -5.88 8.24 3.04
N ALA A 134 -5.74 9.54 2.82
CA ALA A 134 -4.54 10.29 3.19
C ALA A 134 -4.43 10.53 4.71
N LEU A 135 -5.55 10.68 5.42
CA LEU A 135 -5.56 11.00 6.86
C LEU A 135 -4.77 10.01 7.73
N PRO A 136 -4.97 8.69 7.64
CA PRO A 136 -4.16 7.72 8.40
C PRO A 136 -2.67 7.81 8.07
N ILE A 137 -2.33 8.04 6.78
CA ILE A 137 -0.95 8.19 6.33
C ILE A 137 -0.32 9.47 6.91
N MET A 138 -1.07 10.56 7.05
CA MET A 138 -0.58 11.78 7.69
C MET A 138 -0.24 11.56 9.18
N ILE A 139 -1.06 10.80 9.91
CA ILE A 139 -0.74 10.40 11.29
C ILE A 139 0.57 9.61 11.32
N ALA A 140 0.68 8.65 10.42
CA ALA A 140 1.84 7.79 10.30
C ALA A 140 3.13 8.58 10.02
N TRP A 141 3.08 9.56 9.12
CA TRP A 141 4.18 10.48 8.85
C TRP A 141 4.55 11.36 10.03
N ALA A 142 3.56 11.89 10.75
CA ALA A 142 3.80 12.74 11.91
C ALA A 142 4.61 12.00 12.99
N TRP A 143 4.24 10.75 13.29
CA TRP A 143 4.98 9.89 14.20
C TRP A 143 6.35 9.48 13.64
N LYS A 144 6.45 9.16 12.35
CA LYS A 144 7.73 8.84 11.71
C LYS A 144 8.72 10.01 11.79
N ASP A 145 8.27 11.24 11.58
CA ASP A 145 9.12 12.42 11.67
C ASP A 145 9.54 12.73 13.12
N PHE A 146 8.66 12.49 14.10
CA PHE A 146 9.04 12.56 15.51
C PHE A 146 10.12 11.52 15.87
N VAL A 147 9.92 10.26 15.50
CA VAL A 147 10.90 9.19 15.74
C VAL A 147 12.23 9.49 15.04
N SER A 148 12.19 10.00 13.81
CA SER A 148 13.38 10.45 13.07
C SER A 148 14.17 11.51 13.83
N GLN A 149 13.48 12.52 14.40
CA GLN A 149 14.15 13.55 15.20
C GLN A 149 14.71 13.00 16.52
N VAL A 150 14.01 12.06 17.17
CA VAL A 150 14.51 11.40 18.38
C VAL A 150 15.79 10.62 18.08
N ILE A 151 15.83 9.84 17.00
CA ILE A 151 17.03 9.08 16.58
C ILE A 151 18.20 10.04 16.31
N GLY A 152 17.95 11.13 15.58
CA GLY A 152 18.96 12.16 15.33
C GLY A 152 19.55 12.74 16.62
N ASN A 153 18.69 13.06 17.59
CA ASN A 153 19.13 13.58 18.89
C ASN A 153 19.86 12.55 19.77
N LEU A 154 19.62 11.24 19.56
CA LEU A 154 20.37 10.16 20.21
C LEU A 154 21.75 9.94 19.58
N GLY A 155 22.11 10.71 18.55
CA GLY A 155 23.43 10.72 17.92
C GLY A 155 23.67 9.55 16.96
N ASN A 156 22.60 8.99 16.38
CA ASN A 156 22.66 7.90 15.38
C ASN A 156 23.54 6.72 15.83
N LYS A 157 23.43 6.37 17.13
CA LYS A 157 24.13 5.25 17.72
C LYS A 157 23.28 4.00 17.55
N PHE A 158 23.87 2.93 17.00
CA PHE A 158 23.21 1.65 16.76
C PHE A 158 22.40 1.12 17.96
N TYR A 159 22.99 1.13 19.16
CA TYR A 159 22.30 0.66 20.37
C TYR A 159 21.08 1.51 20.75
N ALA A 160 21.13 2.82 20.48
CA ALA A 160 20.01 3.71 20.75
C ALA A 160 18.88 3.50 19.74
N GLU A 161 19.22 3.33 18.46
CA GLU A 161 18.28 2.99 17.39
C GLU A 161 17.58 1.66 17.63
N ILE A 162 18.34 0.61 17.99
CA ILE A 162 17.78 -0.70 18.35
C ILE A 162 16.86 -0.61 19.56
N SER A 163 17.31 0.07 20.63
CA SER A 163 16.51 0.18 21.85
C SER A 163 15.19 0.90 21.58
N LEU A 164 15.21 1.95 20.75
CA LEU A 164 14.02 2.66 20.33
C LEU A 164 13.11 1.79 19.44
N ALA A 165 13.66 1.08 18.45
CA ALA A 165 12.89 0.20 17.57
C ALA A 165 12.22 -0.95 18.36
N VAL A 166 12.93 -1.58 19.29
CA VAL A 166 12.37 -2.61 20.17
C VAL A 166 11.31 -2.02 21.10
N GLY A 167 11.58 -0.87 21.73
CA GLY A 167 10.61 -0.19 22.59
C GLY A 167 9.32 0.18 21.86
N LEU A 168 9.43 0.72 20.65
CA LEU A 168 8.29 1.02 19.78
C LEU A 168 7.55 -0.26 19.35
N THR A 169 8.28 -1.35 19.06
CA THR A 169 7.67 -2.65 18.72
C THR A 169 6.79 -3.14 19.86
N VAL A 170 7.34 -3.16 21.08
CA VAL A 170 6.61 -3.59 22.29
C VAL A 170 5.42 -2.68 22.55
N PHE A 171 5.59 -1.36 22.45
CA PHE A 171 4.52 -0.40 22.65
C PHE A 171 3.37 -0.58 21.65
N VAL A 172 3.66 -0.65 20.35
CA VAL A 172 2.66 -0.87 19.30
C VAL A 172 1.99 -2.22 19.46
N ALA A 173 2.75 -3.27 19.77
CA ALA A 173 2.22 -4.61 20.02
C ALA A 173 1.22 -4.58 21.18
N ILE A 174 1.58 -4.01 22.33
CA ILE A 174 0.68 -3.89 23.49
C ILE A 174 -0.63 -3.22 23.07
N LEU A 175 -0.57 -2.09 22.35
CA LEU A 175 -1.77 -1.37 21.93
C LEU A 175 -2.63 -2.16 20.94
N GLN A 176 -2.02 -2.88 19.98
CA GLN A 176 -2.75 -3.67 18.99
C GLN A 176 -3.34 -4.97 19.58
N PHE A 177 -2.75 -5.50 20.64
CA PHE A 177 -3.25 -6.67 21.36
C PHE A 177 -4.43 -6.35 22.29
N LEU A 178 -4.70 -5.08 22.59
CA LEU A 178 -5.89 -4.72 23.36
C LEU A 178 -7.17 -5.12 22.58
N PRO A 179 -8.17 -5.74 23.23
CA PRO A 179 -9.42 -6.15 22.58
C PRO A 179 -10.14 -5.01 21.86
N CYS A 180 -10.06 -3.78 22.42
CA CYS A 180 -10.63 -2.58 21.85
C CYS A 180 -10.06 -2.25 20.46
N PHE A 181 -8.80 -2.57 20.19
CA PHE A 181 -8.19 -2.35 18.88
C PHE A 181 -8.83 -3.23 17.81
N SER A 182 -9.02 -4.53 18.09
CA SER A 182 -9.69 -5.45 17.14
C SER A 182 -11.13 -5.04 16.87
N TRP A 183 -11.87 -4.75 17.94
CA TRP A 183 -13.26 -4.31 17.81
C TRP A 183 -13.35 -3.03 16.99
N ALA A 184 -12.48 -2.05 17.27
CA ALA A 184 -12.43 -0.80 16.57
C ALA A 184 -12.04 -0.96 15.09
N THR A 185 -11.05 -1.81 14.79
CA THR A 185 -10.62 -2.12 13.43
C THR A 185 -11.76 -2.74 12.63
N LYS A 186 -12.43 -3.74 13.21
CA LYS A 186 -13.61 -4.36 12.61
C LYS A 186 -14.71 -3.32 12.36
N SER A 187 -15.02 -2.51 13.36
CA SER A 187 -16.07 -1.49 13.29
C SER A 187 -15.81 -0.42 12.22
N VAL A 188 -14.55 0.01 12.08
CA VAL A 188 -14.16 0.98 11.04
C VAL A 188 -14.19 0.35 9.64
N ASN A 189 -13.77 -0.92 9.51
CA ASN A 189 -13.78 -1.63 8.24
C ASN A 189 -15.21 -1.96 7.74
N GLU A 190 -16.12 -2.31 8.65
CA GLU A 190 -17.53 -2.56 8.35
C GLU A 190 -18.28 -1.27 7.97
N GLY A 191 -17.80 -0.11 8.45
CA GLY A 191 -18.43 1.18 8.19
C GLY A 191 -19.75 1.35 8.97
N GLY A 192 -20.69 2.10 8.39
CA GLY A 192 -22.03 2.28 8.96
C GLY A 192 -22.06 2.94 10.34
N ASP A 193 -22.97 2.46 11.20
CA ASP A 193 -23.18 2.97 12.56
C ASP A 193 -22.14 2.46 13.57
N SER A 194 -21.50 1.33 13.28
CA SER A 194 -20.43 0.75 14.11
C SER A 194 -19.14 1.56 14.03
N ASP A 195 -18.84 2.16 12.88
CA ASP A 195 -17.76 3.13 12.79
C ASP A 195 -18.11 4.27 13.75
N THR A 196 -17.31 4.48 14.80
CA THR A 196 -17.50 5.57 15.77
C THR A 196 -16.23 6.39 15.86
N ILE A 197 -16.33 7.63 16.35
CA ILE A 197 -15.14 8.46 16.55
C ILE A 197 -14.16 7.79 17.52
N LEU A 198 -14.66 7.12 18.56
CA LEU A 198 -13.85 6.37 19.51
C LEU A 198 -13.12 5.19 18.84
N ALA A 199 -13.82 4.42 17.98
CA ALA A 199 -13.18 3.36 17.20
C ALA A 199 -12.02 3.91 16.34
N ARG A 200 -12.20 5.08 15.71
CA ARG A 200 -11.14 5.72 14.92
C ARG A 200 -9.94 6.15 15.75
N TYR A 201 -10.13 6.58 16.99
CA TYR A 201 -9.01 6.84 17.92
C TYR A 201 -8.31 5.55 18.36
N CYS A 202 -9.06 4.48 18.64
CA CYS A 202 -8.48 3.20 19.04
C CYS A 202 -7.55 2.60 17.96
N ILE A 203 -7.85 2.79 16.67
CA ILE A 203 -7.01 2.27 15.58
C ILE A 203 -5.76 3.11 15.29
N VAL A 204 -5.56 4.26 15.95
CA VAL A 204 -4.38 5.13 15.72
C VAL A 204 -3.08 4.39 16.01
N ALA A 205 -3.08 3.47 16.98
CA ALA A 205 -1.91 2.64 17.28
C ALA A 205 -1.42 1.85 16.04
N GLY A 206 -2.33 1.43 15.16
CA GLY A 206 -2.01 0.79 13.89
C GLY A 206 -1.31 1.73 12.92
N GLN A 207 -1.61 3.02 12.96
CA GLN A 207 -1.00 4.04 12.09
C GLN A 207 0.43 4.40 12.52
N VAL A 208 0.82 4.09 13.76
CA VAL A 208 2.21 4.24 14.24
C VAL A 208 3.13 3.15 13.65
N ALA A 209 2.59 2.12 12.99
CA ALA A 209 3.38 1.07 12.35
C ALA A 209 4.39 1.60 11.32
N LEU A 210 4.11 2.73 10.66
CA LEU A 210 5.07 3.38 9.75
C LEU A 210 6.30 3.92 10.50
N ALA A 211 6.09 4.52 11.67
CA ALA A 211 7.18 5.01 12.52
C ALA A 211 8.03 3.85 13.05
N LEU A 212 7.38 2.73 13.36
CA LEU A 212 8.05 1.47 13.70
C LEU A 212 8.89 0.94 12.53
N GLY A 213 8.31 0.89 11.32
CA GLY A 213 9.02 0.51 10.10
C GLY A 213 10.24 1.40 9.84
N TYR A 214 10.12 2.71 10.07
CA TYR A 214 11.23 3.65 9.98
C TYR A 214 12.33 3.38 11.01
N ALA A 215 11.98 3.14 12.27
CA ALA A 215 12.96 2.80 13.31
C ALA A 215 13.74 1.52 12.96
N TRP A 216 13.05 0.46 12.51
CA TRP A 216 13.70 -0.75 12.03
C TRP A 216 14.52 -0.54 10.77
N ASN A 217 14.09 0.35 9.87
CA ASN A 217 14.87 0.71 8.70
C ASN A 217 16.20 1.36 9.09
N GLN A 218 16.21 2.30 10.05
CA GLN A 218 17.47 2.91 10.54
C GLN A 218 18.43 1.84 11.09
N VAL A 219 17.91 0.90 11.89
CA VAL A 219 18.72 -0.24 12.38
C VAL A 219 19.27 -1.08 11.24
N ALA A 220 18.45 -1.39 10.23
CA ALA A 220 18.83 -2.23 9.11
C ALA A 220 19.85 -1.54 8.18
N THR A 221 19.71 -0.24 7.94
CA THR A 221 20.59 0.54 7.07
C THR A 221 21.88 0.99 7.75
N TRP A 222 21.96 0.91 9.09
CA TRP A 222 23.15 1.31 9.86
C TRP A 222 24.45 0.70 9.30
N LEU A 223 24.46 -0.60 9.04
CA LEU A 223 25.64 -1.30 8.52
C LEU A 223 26.00 -0.81 7.11
N VAL A 224 25.00 -0.57 6.27
CA VAL A 224 25.18 -0.10 4.89
C VAL A 224 25.78 1.29 4.87
N GLY A 225 25.29 2.19 5.73
CA GLY A 225 25.86 3.52 5.91
C GLY A 225 27.35 3.46 6.27
N ARG A 226 27.75 2.56 7.18
CA ARG A 226 29.16 2.35 7.54
C ARG A 226 30.02 1.80 6.42
N VAL A 227 29.44 0.95 5.56
CA VAL A 227 30.13 0.45 4.38
C VAL A 227 30.29 1.58 3.36
N GLN A 228 29.22 2.33 3.08
CA GLN A 228 29.20 3.45 2.14
C GLN A 228 30.16 4.58 2.55
N GLU A 229 30.28 4.90 3.84
CA GLU A 229 31.27 5.86 4.37
C GLU A 229 32.72 5.51 3.98
N LYS A 230 33.01 4.22 3.74
CA LYS A 230 34.34 3.73 3.34
C LYS A 230 34.49 3.55 1.83
N THR A 231 33.40 3.66 1.07
CA THR A 231 33.46 3.53 -0.39
C THR A 231 34.05 4.80 -1.00
N GLN A 232 34.92 4.63 -2.00
CA GLN A 232 35.59 5.76 -2.66
C GLN A 232 34.89 6.18 -3.95
N THR A 233 34.09 5.29 -4.54
CA THR A 233 33.46 5.51 -5.84
C THR A 233 31.94 5.35 -5.77
N PRO A 234 31.16 6.14 -6.56
CA PRO A 234 29.70 6.02 -6.65
C PRO A 234 29.22 4.59 -6.91
N ILE A 235 29.93 3.85 -7.77
CA ILE A 235 29.58 2.47 -8.11
C ILE A 235 29.72 1.53 -6.90
N GLN A 236 30.71 1.73 -6.02
CA GLN A 236 30.85 0.93 -4.80
C GLN A 236 29.71 1.21 -3.82
N SER A 237 29.31 2.47 -3.65
CA SER A 237 28.15 2.85 -2.82
C SER A 237 26.85 2.21 -3.33
N PHE A 238 26.64 2.25 -4.65
CA PHE A 238 25.50 1.60 -5.30
C PHE A 238 25.51 0.08 -5.10
N LEU A 239 26.65 -0.59 -5.31
CA LEU A 239 26.76 -2.04 -5.11
C LEU A 239 26.52 -2.45 -3.64
N ALA A 240 26.99 -1.65 -2.68
CA ALA A 240 26.70 -1.88 -1.26
C ALA A 240 25.20 -1.77 -0.97
N GLN A 241 24.52 -0.76 -1.52
CA GLN A 241 23.07 -0.59 -1.38
C GLN A 241 22.29 -1.72 -2.06
N LEU A 242 22.74 -2.15 -3.23
CA LEU A 242 22.13 -3.25 -3.97
C LEU A 242 22.28 -4.58 -3.22
N ALA A 243 23.46 -4.86 -2.68
CA ALA A 243 23.71 -6.05 -1.86
C ALA A 243 22.82 -6.05 -0.60
N TYR A 244 22.66 -4.89 0.05
CA TYR A 244 21.72 -4.72 1.15
C TYR A 244 20.28 -5.02 0.74
N LEU A 245 19.80 -4.45 -0.37
CA LEU A 245 18.46 -4.70 -0.89
C LEU A 245 18.22 -6.19 -1.10
N PHE A 246 19.16 -6.90 -1.74
CA PHE A 246 19.06 -8.34 -1.94
C PHE A 246 19.01 -9.11 -0.61
N LEU A 247 19.88 -8.76 0.34
CA LEU A 247 19.93 -9.40 1.65
C LEU A 247 18.61 -9.20 2.41
N ILE A 248 18.15 -7.95 2.56
CA ILE A 248 16.96 -7.65 3.34
C ILE A 248 15.69 -8.21 2.69
N THR A 249 15.59 -8.16 1.35
CA THR A 249 14.47 -8.74 0.61
C THR A 249 14.45 -10.26 0.79
N SER A 250 15.61 -10.91 0.75
CA SER A 250 15.71 -12.37 0.97
C SER A 250 15.29 -12.76 2.39
N LEU A 251 15.72 -11.98 3.40
CA LEU A 251 15.33 -12.20 4.80
C LEU A 251 13.83 -11.99 5.01
N ILE A 252 13.27 -10.90 4.47
CA ILE A 252 11.83 -10.62 4.54
C ILE A 252 11.02 -11.72 3.85
N ALA A 253 11.44 -12.16 2.65
CA ALA A 253 10.76 -13.24 1.94
C ALA A 253 10.83 -14.56 2.71
N ALA A 254 11.99 -14.91 3.27
CA ALA A 254 12.15 -16.11 4.10
C ALA A 254 11.28 -16.06 5.37
N ALA A 255 11.28 -14.92 6.08
CA ALA A 255 10.46 -14.71 7.26
C ALA A 255 8.96 -14.78 6.94
N THR A 256 8.54 -14.18 5.83
CA THR A 256 7.15 -14.21 5.35
C THR A 256 6.71 -15.63 5.03
N ARG A 257 7.51 -16.39 4.27
CA ARG A 257 7.22 -17.80 3.94
C ARG A 257 7.20 -18.70 5.18
N PHE A 258 8.15 -18.49 6.10
CA PHE A 258 8.17 -19.19 7.37
C PHE A 258 6.89 -18.92 8.17
N TRP A 259 6.47 -17.66 8.24
CA TRP A 259 5.24 -17.27 8.93
C TRP A 259 4.00 -17.89 8.28
N GLN A 260 3.89 -17.84 6.95
CA GLN A 260 2.80 -18.47 6.19
C GLN A 260 2.72 -19.96 6.45
N SER A 261 3.85 -20.68 6.39
CA SER A 261 3.89 -22.11 6.66
C SER A 261 3.43 -22.42 8.09
N LYS A 262 3.84 -21.59 9.06
CA LYS A 262 3.42 -21.75 10.45
C LYS A 262 1.93 -21.45 10.63
N ALA A 263 1.42 -20.39 10.03
CA ALA A 263 0.01 -20.01 10.08
C ALA A 263 -0.89 -21.09 9.44
N ALA A 264 -0.46 -21.66 8.31
CA ALA A 264 -1.16 -22.77 7.65
C ALA A 264 -1.21 -24.02 8.54
N LYS A 265 -0.07 -24.42 9.14
CA LYS A 265 -0.02 -25.55 10.07
C LYS A 265 -0.91 -25.35 11.30
N VAL A 266 -0.87 -24.15 11.89
CA VAL A 266 -1.75 -23.81 13.02
C VAL A 266 -3.21 -23.87 12.59
N ALA A 267 -3.57 -23.34 11.41
CA ALA A 267 -4.94 -23.42 10.92
C ALA A 267 -5.42 -24.87 10.69
N GLU A 268 -4.55 -25.75 10.18
CA GLU A 268 -4.80 -27.19 9.99
C GLU A 268 -4.99 -27.90 11.34
N GLU A 269 -4.05 -27.74 12.28
CA GLU A 269 -4.16 -28.31 13.63
C GLU A 269 -5.45 -27.87 14.36
N LEU A 270 -5.88 -26.64 14.15
CA LEU A 270 -7.11 -26.11 14.73
C LEU A 270 -8.37 -26.69 14.07
N ALA A 271 -8.33 -26.93 12.76
CA ALA A 271 -9.42 -27.60 12.04
C ALA A 271 -9.57 -29.07 12.48
N ASP A 272 -8.45 -29.78 12.62
CA ASP A 272 -8.41 -31.16 13.11
C ASP A 272 -8.96 -31.26 14.53
N ARG A 273 -8.56 -30.35 15.44
CA ARG A 273 -9.11 -30.31 16.81
C ARG A 273 -10.61 -30.01 16.84
N SER A 274 -11.09 -29.10 15.99
CA SER A 274 -12.51 -28.77 15.91
C SER A 274 -13.37 -29.93 15.38
N SER A 275 -12.80 -30.82 14.56
CA SER A 275 -13.50 -32.01 14.06
C SER A 275 -13.46 -33.20 15.03
N ALA A 276 -12.44 -33.27 15.90
CA ALA A 276 -12.24 -34.37 16.83
C ALA A 276 -13.11 -34.31 18.11
N ASP A 277 -13.53 -33.12 18.56
CA ASP A 277 -14.37 -32.99 19.75
C ASP A 277 -15.52 -31.96 19.55
N PRO A 278 -16.69 -32.41 19.05
CA PRO A 278 -17.85 -31.54 18.87
C PRO A 278 -18.53 -31.12 20.19
N THR A 279 -18.10 -31.63 21.35
CA THR A 279 -18.77 -31.42 22.63
C THR A 279 -18.13 -30.37 23.54
N THR A 280 -16.90 -29.93 23.28
CA THR A 280 -16.23 -28.87 24.06
C THR A 280 -16.41 -27.47 23.44
N SER A 281 -17.54 -26.83 23.73
CA SER A 281 -17.81 -25.43 23.37
C SER A 281 -16.77 -24.42 23.89
N THR A 282 -15.99 -24.80 24.91
CA THR A 282 -14.94 -23.95 25.50
C THR A 282 -13.63 -23.95 24.69
N SER A 283 -13.39 -24.95 23.82
CA SER A 283 -12.15 -25.03 23.03
C SER A 283 -12.15 -24.12 21.79
N SER A 284 -13.34 -23.85 21.23
CA SER A 284 -13.50 -23.02 20.03
C SER A 284 -13.05 -21.56 20.24
N HIS A 285 -13.28 -21.00 21.43
CA HIS A 285 -12.93 -19.61 21.74
C HIS A 285 -11.41 -19.38 21.83
N THR A 286 -10.69 -20.23 22.56
CA THR A 286 -9.22 -20.15 22.72
C THR A 286 -8.50 -20.38 21.40
N VAL A 287 -9.03 -21.29 20.57
CA VAL A 287 -8.53 -21.56 19.21
C VAL A 287 -8.69 -20.35 18.29
N THR A 288 -9.86 -19.71 18.32
CA THR A 288 -10.14 -18.52 17.50
C THR A 288 -9.28 -17.33 17.94
N GLU A 289 -9.07 -17.16 19.25
CA GLU A 289 -8.24 -16.09 19.80
C GLU A 289 -6.76 -16.27 19.46
N ALA A 290 -6.21 -17.49 19.57
CA ALA A 290 -4.83 -17.77 19.20
C ALA A 290 -4.58 -17.52 17.70
N ARG A 291 -5.52 -17.89 16.83
CA ARG A 291 -5.46 -17.59 15.39
C ARG A 291 -5.50 -16.10 15.13
N ALA A 292 -6.41 -15.37 15.77
CA ALA A 292 -6.50 -13.92 15.64
C ALA A 292 -5.22 -13.20 16.09
N ILE A 293 -4.56 -13.68 17.15
CA ILE A 293 -3.26 -13.16 17.63
C ILE A 293 -2.17 -13.39 16.57
N ALA A 294 -2.10 -14.60 16.01
CA ALA A 294 -1.12 -14.93 14.96
C ALA A 294 -1.34 -14.11 13.69
N ASP A 295 -2.59 -13.95 13.25
CA ASP A 295 -2.92 -13.17 12.06
C ASP A 295 -2.54 -11.69 12.26
N LYS A 296 -2.89 -11.10 13.42
CA LYS A 296 -2.51 -9.71 13.76
C LYS A 296 -1.01 -9.48 13.79
N PHE A 297 -0.25 -10.39 14.44
CA PHE A 297 1.21 -10.28 14.49
C PHE A 297 1.82 -10.44 13.10
N GLY A 298 1.26 -11.32 12.27
CA GLY A 298 1.60 -11.47 10.87
C GLY A 298 1.41 -10.17 10.10
N ASP A 299 0.24 -9.55 10.21
CA ASP A 299 -0.08 -8.30 9.52
C ASP A 299 0.86 -7.15 9.91
N LEU A 300 1.15 -7.00 11.21
CA LEU A 300 2.11 -6.00 11.71
C LEU A 300 3.51 -6.24 11.14
N THR A 301 3.95 -7.49 11.13
CA THR A 301 5.28 -7.87 10.63
C THR A 301 5.39 -7.66 9.14
N ILE A 302 4.37 -8.05 8.37
CA ILE A 302 4.29 -7.88 6.92
C ILE A 302 4.26 -6.39 6.57
N SER A 303 3.46 -5.59 7.27
CA SER A 303 3.38 -4.13 7.04
C SER A 303 4.72 -3.44 7.31
N SER A 304 5.36 -3.76 8.45
CA SER A 304 6.67 -3.21 8.81
C SER A 304 7.76 -3.63 7.82
N SER A 305 7.71 -4.89 7.38
CA SER A 305 8.64 -5.44 6.40
C SER A 305 8.44 -4.86 5.00
N ALA A 306 7.19 -4.60 4.57
CA ALA A 306 6.89 -3.93 3.30
C ALA A 306 7.49 -2.53 3.27
N PHE A 307 7.47 -1.83 4.42
CA PHE A 307 8.09 -0.53 4.55
C PHE A 307 9.62 -0.59 4.43
N VAL A 308 10.30 -1.49 5.16
CA VAL A 308 11.75 -1.67 5.07
C VAL A 308 12.17 -2.08 3.64
N TYR A 309 11.40 -2.98 3.02
CA TYR A 309 11.62 -3.38 1.63
C TYR A 309 11.46 -2.20 0.66
N GLY A 310 10.37 -1.43 0.78
CA GLY A 310 10.16 -0.24 -0.03
C GLY A 310 11.27 0.79 0.13
N TRP A 311 11.78 0.98 1.35
CA TRP A 311 12.83 1.96 1.63
C TRP A 311 14.16 1.52 1.03
N GLY A 312 14.54 0.25 1.21
CA GLY A 312 15.71 -0.32 0.56
C GLY A 312 15.62 -0.21 -0.96
N LEU A 313 14.43 -0.47 -1.54
CA LEU A 313 14.19 -0.33 -2.98
C LEU A 313 14.35 1.12 -3.44
N LEU A 314 13.76 2.09 -2.72
CA LEU A 314 13.92 3.50 -3.00
C LEU A 314 15.40 3.91 -2.94
N ASP A 315 16.11 3.58 -1.86
CA ASP A 315 17.51 3.98 -1.68
C ASP A 315 18.40 3.42 -2.79
N THR A 316 18.17 2.17 -3.24
CA THR A 316 18.88 1.58 -4.38
C THR A 316 18.60 2.35 -5.67
N LEU A 317 17.33 2.70 -5.93
CA LEU A 317 16.93 3.43 -7.13
C LEU A 317 17.41 4.89 -7.11
N ASP A 318 17.41 5.53 -5.95
CA ASP A 318 17.93 6.89 -5.75
C ASP A 318 19.44 6.91 -6.00
N GLN A 319 20.19 5.93 -5.48
CA GLN A 319 21.64 5.79 -5.74
C GLN A 319 21.92 5.53 -7.23
N LEU A 320 21.10 4.69 -7.89
CA LEU A 320 21.24 4.44 -9.32
C LEU A 320 20.97 5.71 -10.14
N TRP A 321 19.84 6.36 -9.92
CA TRP A 321 19.41 7.49 -10.73
C TRP A 321 20.20 8.76 -10.41
N PHE A 322 20.18 9.19 -9.15
CA PHE A 322 20.78 10.47 -8.78
C PHE A 322 22.30 10.38 -8.73
N THR A 323 22.85 9.36 -8.08
CA THR A 323 24.30 9.28 -7.83
C THR A 323 25.08 8.69 -8.99
N LEU A 324 24.64 7.56 -9.55
CA LEU A 324 25.37 6.91 -10.64
C LEU A 324 25.11 7.56 -12.02
N ILE A 325 23.85 7.82 -12.36
CA ILE A 325 23.48 8.36 -13.70
C ILE A 325 23.66 9.89 -13.77
N ASN A 326 23.18 10.63 -12.77
CA ASN A 326 23.19 12.10 -12.80
C ASN A 326 24.40 12.73 -12.07
N GLY A 327 25.21 11.95 -11.36
CA GLY A 327 26.38 12.47 -10.63
C GLY A 327 26.07 13.36 -9.42
N CYS A 328 24.84 13.29 -8.89
CA CYS A 328 24.39 14.02 -7.71
C CYS A 328 24.77 13.28 -6.42
N THR A 329 24.95 14.00 -5.30
CA THR A 329 25.20 13.35 -4.00
C THR A 329 23.93 12.76 -3.37
N SER A 330 22.77 13.30 -3.72
CA SER A 330 21.45 12.85 -3.27
C SER A 330 20.35 13.37 -4.20
N SER A 331 19.11 12.89 -4.00
CA SER A 331 17.92 13.43 -4.65
C SER A 331 17.75 14.94 -4.41
N THR A 332 18.04 15.40 -3.19
CA THR A 332 17.92 16.82 -2.78
C THR A 332 18.96 17.74 -3.42
N SER A 333 20.13 17.23 -3.78
CA SER A 333 21.17 18.00 -4.49
C SER A 333 20.92 18.09 -6.00
N CYS A 334 20.00 17.29 -6.52
CA CYS A 334 19.73 17.18 -7.94
C CYS A 334 18.65 18.18 -8.38
N THR A 335 18.56 18.47 -9.67
CA THR A 335 17.63 19.48 -10.18
C THR A 335 16.17 19.01 -10.10
N ALA A 336 15.23 19.96 -10.02
CA ALA A 336 13.79 19.63 -10.02
C ALA A 336 13.36 18.85 -11.29
N PRO A 337 13.82 19.19 -12.51
CA PRO A 337 13.53 18.38 -13.70
C PRO A 337 14.02 16.93 -13.61
N SER A 338 15.22 16.69 -13.05
CA SER A 338 15.73 15.32 -12.88
C SER A 338 14.86 14.50 -11.91
N ASN A 339 14.45 15.12 -10.80
CA ASN A 339 13.52 14.49 -9.85
C ASN A 339 12.13 14.22 -10.46
N LEU A 340 11.64 15.11 -11.34
CA LEU A 340 10.38 14.92 -12.04
C LEU A 340 10.44 13.70 -12.97
N ILE A 341 11.48 13.63 -13.80
CA ILE A 341 11.69 12.51 -14.74
C ILE A 341 11.77 11.18 -13.96
N TYR A 342 12.52 11.17 -12.86
CA TYR A 342 12.62 10.02 -11.98
C TYR A 342 11.27 9.57 -11.42
N SER A 343 10.50 10.51 -10.87
CA SER A 343 9.19 10.23 -10.25
C SER A 343 8.17 9.71 -11.27
N VAL A 344 8.12 10.31 -12.46
CA VAL A 344 7.27 9.87 -13.57
C VAL A 344 7.71 8.50 -14.08
N GLY A 345 9.01 8.30 -14.27
CA GLY A 345 9.59 7.02 -14.71
C GLY A 345 9.25 5.87 -13.77
N LEU A 346 9.45 6.05 -12.46
CA LEU A 346 9.06 5.06 -11.46
C LEU A 346 7.56 4.79 -11.44
N SER A 347 6.74 5.84 -11.56
CA SER A 347 5.29 5.69 -11.62
C SER A 347 4.87 4.79 -12.80
N ILE A 348 5.46 4.99 -13.98
CA ILE A 348 5.18 4.19 -15.18
C ILE A 348 5.66 2.75 -15.00
N ILE A 349 6.93 2.57 -14.60
CA ILE A 349 7.54 1.24 -14.45
C ILE A 349 6.78 0.42 -13.41
N PHE A 350 6.48 0.98 -12.24
CA PHE A 350 5.81 0.23 -11.18
C PHE A 350 4.34 -0.01 -11.48
N SER A 351 3.65 0.91 -12.15
CA SER A 351 2.29 0.63 -12.65
C SER A 351 2.26 -0.57 -13.59
N TYR A 352 3.25 -0.67 -14.49
CA TYR A 352 3.37 -1.81 -15.40
C TYR A 352 3.73 -3.11 -14.68
N LEU A 353 4.68 -3.07 -13.74
CA LEU A 353 5.08 -4.24 -12.95
C LEU A 353 3.93 -4.78 -12.11
N THR A 354 3.18 -3.91 -11.43
CA THR A 354 2.00 -4.30 -10.65
C THR A 354 0.93 -4.94 -11.54
N ALA A 355 0.70 -4.42 -12.75
CA ALA A 355 -0.25 -5.01 -13.69
C ALA A 355 0.16 -6.43 -14.15
N TYR A 356 1.45 -6.68 -14.37
CA TYR A 356 1.95 -8.00 -14.81
C TYR A 356 1.82 -9.10 -13.73
N GLN A 357 1.65 -8.71 -12.46
CA GLN A 357 1.79 -9.60 -11.31
C GLN A 357 0.52 -10.32 -10.88
N LEU A 358 -0.60 -10.08 -11.56
CA LEU A 358 -1.91 -10.67 -11.28
C LEU A 358 -1.96 -12.20 -11.34
N GLY A 359 -0.91 -12.86 -11.85
CA GLY A 359 -0.79 -14.32 -11.94
C GLY A 359 0.05 -14.99 -10.86
N SER A 360 0.52 -14.28 -9.82
CA SER A 360 1.34 -14.91 -8.77
C SER A 360 0.46 -15.62 -7.73
N ASP A 361 0.78 -16.89 -7.44
CA ASP A 361 0.06 -17.68 -6.42
C ASP A 361 0.26 -17.16 -4.99
N ASP A 362 1.29 -16.34 -4.73
CA ASP A 362 1.60 -15.83 -3.39
C ASP A 362 1.05 -14.42 -3.16
N LYS A 363 -0.22 -14.35 -2.72
CA LYS A 363 -0.94 -13.10 -2.44
C LYS A 363 -0.22 -12.19 -1.44
N ILE A 364 0.47 -12.74 -0.44
CA ILE A 364 1.13 -11.93 0.59
C ILE A 364 2.41 -11.31 0.04
N ILE A 365 3.24 -12.08 -0.68
CA ILE A 365 4.43 -11.52 -1.33
C ILE A 365 4.02 -10.46 -2.36
N SER A 366 2.95 -10.70 -3.13
CA SER A 366 2.44 -9.67 -4.05
C SER A 366 2.00 -8.42 -3.28
N SER A 367 1.21 -8.56 -2.22
CA SER A 367 0.77 -7.42 -1.42
C SER A 367 1.94 -6.65 -0.78
N LEU A 368 2.97 -7.34 -0.30
CA LEU A 368 4.17 -6.73 0.26
C LEU A 368 4.87 -5.87 -0.80
N ARG A 369 5.02 -6.43 -2.00
CA ARG A 369 5.69 -5.77 -3.12
C ARG A 369 4.87 -4.60 -3.67
N ASP A 370 3.57 -4.75 -3.82
CA ASP A 370 2.67 -3.68 -4.28
C ASP A 370 2.66 -2.50 -3.31
N ASN A 371 2.66 -2.79 -2.00
CA ASN A 371 2.82 -1.76 -0.96
C ASN A 371 4.17 -1.06 -1.06
N ALA A 372 5.26 -1.82 -1.19
CA ALA A 372 6.61 -1.26 -1.31
C ALA A 372 6.74 -0.37 -2.55
N MET A 373 6.28 -0.84 -3.73
CA MET A 373 6.29 -0.07 -4.97
C MET A 373 5.45 1.21 -4.85
N ALA A 374 4.26 1.14 -4.25
CA ALA A 374 3.41 2.33 -4.06
C ALA A 374 4.07 3.36 -3.13
N LEU A 375 4.71 2.90 -2.05
CA LEU A 375 5.48 3.76 -1.14
C LEU A 375 6.68 4.41 -1.83
N THR A 376 7.45 3.64 -2.60
CA THR A 376 8.60 4.14 -3.37
C THR A 376 8.18 5.22 -4.38
N VAL A 377 7.07 5.04 -5.09
CA VAL A 377 6.52 6.08 -5.98
C VAL A 377 6.12 7.32 -5.19
N GLY A 378 5.43 7.15 -4.07
CA GLY A 378 5.07 8.25 -3.17
C GLY A 378 6.29 9.04 -2.69
N TRP A 379 7.37 8.36 -2.31
CA TRP A 379 8.62 9.00 -1.87
C TRP A 379 9.40 9.66 -3.00
N ALA A 380 9.40 9.10 -4.21
CA ALA A 380 10.01 9.73 -5.37
C ALA A 380 9.34 11.08 -5.68
N TRP A 381 8.01 11.11 -5.71
CA TRP A 381 7.26 12.36 -5.85
C TRP A 381 7.55 13.35 -4.71
N MET A 382 7.69 12.87 -3.47
CA MET A 382 8.12 13.70 -2.36
C MET A 382 9.49 14.36 -2.62
N ASN A 383 10.49 13.62 -3.13
CA ASN A 383 11.80 14.17 -3.45
C ASN A 383 11.67 15.32 -4.46
N PHE A 384 10.85 15.14 -5.51
CA PHE A 384 10.55 16.20 -6.48
C PHE A 384 9.92 17.44 -5.83
N PHE A 385 8.91 17.28 -4.97
CA PHE A 385 8.26 18.43 -4.33
C PHE A 385 9.20 19.16 -3.38
N ASN A 386 10.00 18.43 -2.59
CA ASN A 386 10.96 19.05 -1.68
C ASN A 386 11.98 19.91 -2.43
N VAL A 387 12.55 19.40 -3.52
CA VAL A 387 13.50 20.16 -4.36
C VAL A 387 12.81 21.36 -5.02
N SER A 388 11.60 21.18 -5.54
CA SER A 388 10.84 22.27 -6.19
C SER A 388 10.51 23.40 -5.21
N ILE A 389 10.11 23.06 -3.99
CA ILE A 389 9.84 24.03 -2.91
C ILE A 389 11.10 24.75 -2.50
N SER A 390 12.19 23.99 -2.28
CA SER A 390 13.50 24.57 -1.93
C SER A 390 13.95 25.58 -2.98
N ASN A 391 13.85 25.23 -4.26
CA ASN A 391 14.21 26.11 -5.37
C ASN A 391 13.29 27.33 -5.48
N ALA A 392 11.98 27.17 -5.25
CA ALA A 392 11.01 28.26 -5.33
C ALA A 392 11.13 29.25 -4.16
N THR A 393 11.61 28.78 -3.01
CA THR A 393 11.73 29.59 -1.80
C THR A 393 13.09 30.25 -1.64
N ASP A 394 14.14 29.74 -2.31
CA ASP A 394 15.47 30.35 -2.43
C ASP A 394 15.99 31.00 -1.13
N GLY A 395 15.95 30.24 -0.03
CA GLY A 395 16.41 30.71 1.28
C GLY A 395 15.51 31.72 1.99
N LYS A 396 14.34 32.07 1.45
CA LYS A 396 13.34 32.90 2.12
C LYS A 396 12.67 32.10 3.25
N GLY A 397 13.12 32.32 4.47
CA GLY A 397 12.48 31.80 5.68
C GLY A 397 11.18 32.55 6.06
N GLY A 398 10.54 32.09 7.13
CA GLY A 398 9.39 32.77 7.73
C GLY A 398 8.09 32.60 6.93
N TRP A 399 7.28 33.66 6.86
CA TRP A 399 5.92 33.60 6.29
C TRP A 399 5.89 33.26 4.79
N ASN A 400 6.92 33.64 4.04
CA ASN A 400 7.00 33.33 2.61
C ASN A 400 7.12 31.82 2.37
N LEU A 401 7.88 31.12 3.22
CA LEU A 401 7.99 29.65 3.17
C LEU A 401 6.64 29.00 3.48
N VAL A 402 5.97 29.46 4.53
CA VAL A 402 4.62 28.97 4.90
C VAL A 402 3.65 29.18 3.74
N LEU A 403 3.57 30.40 3.18
CA LEU A 403 2.70 30.71 2.06
C LEU A 403 3.00 29.85 0.83
N ALA A 404 4.29 29.61 0.51
CA ALA A 404 4.69 28.74 -0.59
C ALA A 404 4.19 27.29 -0.38
N TYR A 405 4.34 26.74 0.83
CA TYR A 405 3.79 25.44 1.18
C TYR A 405 2.26 25.39 1.03
N PHE A 406 1.54 26.44 1.44
CA PHE A 406 0.08 26.48 1.30
C PHE A 406 -0.41 26.59 -0.14
N VAL A 407 0.23 27.43 -0.96
CA VAL A 407 -0.10 27.56 -2.38
C VAL A 407 0.14 26.25 -3.11
N LEU A 408 1.29 25.61 -2.86
CA LEU A 408 1.62 24.32 -3.45
C LEU A 408 0.72 23.21 -2.93
N LEU A 409 0.40 23.20 -1.63
CA LEU A 409 -0.56 22.28 -1.05
C LEU A 409 -1.92 22.37 -1.75
N PHE A 410 -2.46 23.58 -1.92
CA PHE A 410 -3.76 23.78 -2.56
C PHE A 410 -3.76 23.39 -4.03
N ALA A 411 -2.76 23.85 -4.78
CA ALA A 411 -2.58 23.46 -6.18
C ALA A 411 -2.46 21.94 -6.32
N TYR A 412 -1.68 21.31 -5.44
CA TYR A 412 -1.47 19.86 -5.45
C TYR A 412 -2.74 19.08 -5.12
N TRP A 413 -3.50 19.49 -4.12
CA TRP A 413 -4.80 18.88 -3.80
C TRP A 413 -5.79 18.99 -4.95
N ILE A 414 -5.84 20.12 -5.65
CA ILE A 414 -6.72 20.28 -6.82
C ILE A 414 -6.27 19.34 -7.94
N CYS A 415 -4.98 19.35 -8.29
CA CYS A 415 -4.45 18.53 -9.38
C CYS A 415 -4.60 17.04 -9.09
N THR A 416 -4.26 16.59 -7.87
CA THR A 416 -4.41 15.17 -7.48
C THR A 416 -5.86 14.76 -7.36
N GLY A 417 -6.74 15.62 -6.83
CA GLY A 417 -8.18 15.36 -6.78
C GLY A 417 -8.80 15.25 -8.17
N TRP A 418 -8.43 16.14 -9.09
CA TRP A 418 -8.85 16.09 -10.49
C TRP A 418 -8.36 14.83 -11.20
N TRP A 419 -7.07 14.51 -11.04
CA TRP A 419 -6.48 13.31 -11.64
C TRP A 419 -7.14 12.04 -11.09
N TYR A 420 -7.34 11.98 -9.76
CA TYR A 420 -8.03 10.87 -9.11
C TYR A 420 -9.44 10.66 -9.61
N HIS A 421 -10.22 11.73 -9.70
CA HIS A 421 -11.56 11.69 -10.27
C HIS A 421 -11.57 11.21 -11.72
N THR A 422 -10.68 11.74 -12.56
CA THR A 422 -10.57 11.34 -13.97
C THR A 422 -10.20 9.86 -14.11
N PHE A 423 -9.28 9.37 -13.28
CA PHE A 423 -8.90 7.97 -13.23
C PHE A 423 -10.10 7.08 -12.86
N LEU A 424 -10.84 7.42 -11.80
CA LEU A 424 -12.01 6.65 -11.39
C LEU A 424 -13.14 6.68 -12.43
N GLN A 425 -13.34 7.82 -13.11
CA GLN A 425 -14.32 7.88 -14.20
C GLN A 425 -13.98 6.92 -15.34
N ARG A 426 -12.69 6.81 -15.71
CA ARG A 426 -12.25 5.84 -16.73
C ARG A 426 -12.51 4.40 -16.29
N GLN A 427 -12.13 4.05 -15.05
CA GLN A 427 -12.38 2.72 -14.50
C GLN A 427 -13.87 2.37 -14.47
N ARG A 428 -14.74 3.33 -14.08
CA ARG A 428 -16.20 3.17 -14.11
C ARG A 428 -16.74 3.01 -15.53
N ALA A 429 -16.20 3.74 -16.50
CA ALA A 429 -16.60 3.66 -17.90
C ALA A 429 -16.21 2.32 -18.54
N GLU A 430 -15.01 1.83 -18.25
CA GLU A 430 -14.51 0.51 -18.66
C GLU A 430 -15.39 -0.62 -18.10
N ALA A 431 -15.73 -0.56 -16.81
CA ALA A 431 -16.64 -1.53 -16.19
C ALA A 431 -18.03 -1.52 -16.85
N LYS A 432 -18.60 -0.33 -17.10
CA LYS A 432 -19.91 -0.19 -17.78
C LYS A 432 -19.87 -0.67 -19.24
N ALA A 433 -18.74 -0.54 -19.94
CA ALA A 433 -18.59 -1.05 -21.30
C ALA A 433 -18.56 -2.59 -21.32
N LEU A 434 -17.80 -3.18 -20.39
CA LEU A 434 -17.71 -4.63 -20.22
C LEU A 434 -19.07 -5.27 -19.88
N ASP A 435 -19.91 -4.58 -19.11
CA ASP A 435 -21.27 -5.03 -18.79
C ASP A 435 -22.23 -4.96 -19.99
N LYS A 436 -22.02 -4.00 -20.92
CA LYS A 436 -22.86 -3.84 -22.11
C LYS A 436 -22.60 -4.91 -23.16
N ASP A 437 -21.35 -5.33 -23.34
CA ASP A 437 -21.00 -6.36 -24.32
C ASP A 437 -21.58 -7.75 -23.98
N LEU A 438 -22.18 -7.91 -22.79
CA LEU A 438 -22.81 -9.14 -22.31
C LEU A 438 -24.33 -9.23 -22.53
N LEU A 439 -24.99 -8.10 -22.82
CA LEU A 439 -26.43 -8.00 -23.03
C LEU A 439 -26.75 -8.03 -24.52
#